data_AF-C6EVG9-F1
#
_entry.id   AF-C6EVG9-F1
#
_cell.length_a   1.000
_cell.length_b   1.000
_cell.length_c   1.000
_cell.angle_alpha   90.00
_cell.angle_beta   90.00
_cell.angle_gamma   90.00
#
_symmetry.space_group_name_H-M   'P 1'
#
loop_
_entity.id
_entity.type
_entity.pdbx_description
1 polymer ?
#
loop_
_entity_poly.entity_id
_entity_poly.type
_entity_poly.pdbx_seq_one_letter_code
_entity_poly.pdbx_strand_id
1 'polypeptide(L)'
;MPGTLWCGAGNAASDYSQLGTEKDTDMCCRDHDHCSDTMAALEYKHGMRNYRPHTVSHCDCDNQFRCYLMNVKDRTADLVGMTYFTVLKISCFELEEGEGCVDWNFWQQCTKSEIMPVAKLVSAAPYQAQAETQSGEGRKRSQKKRK
;
A
#
# COMPACT_ATOMS: atom_id res chain seq x y z
N MET A 1 9.72 8.49 -1.80
CA MET A 1 8.97 9.69 -1.38
C MET A 1 9.97 10.59 -0.67
N PRO A 2 9.96 11.93 -0.81
CA PRO A 2 10.90 12.78 -0.07
C PRO A 2 10.80 12.50 1.44
N GLY A 3 11.95 12.38 2.11
CA GLY A 3 12.00 12.09 3.54
C GLY A 3 11.81 10.62 3.92
N THR A 4 11.62 9.71 2.96
CA THR A 4 11.47 8.27 3.19
C THR A 4 12.46 7.48 2.33
N LEU A 5 12.81 6.26 2.76
CA LEU A 5 13.67 5.34 2.01
C LEU A 5 12.91 4.16 1.42
N TRP A 6 11.77 3.79 2.00
CA TRP A 6 10.97 2.61 1.64
C TRP A 6 9.73 2.94 0.81
N CYS A 7 9.25 4.18 0.84
CA CYS A 7 8.05 4.52 0.06
C CYS A 7 8.38 4.80 -1.41
N GLY A 8 8.22 3.83 -2.30
CA GLY A 8 8.44 3.99 -3.73
C GLY A 8 8.44 2.68 -4.52
N ALA A 9 8.96 2.73 -5.75
CA ALA A 9 9.25 1.51 -6.51
C ALA A 9 10.54 0.89 -5.95
N GLY A 10 10.39 -0.19 -5.18
CA GLY A 10 11.47 -0.72 -4.34
C GLY A 10 11.81 0.25 -3.20
N ASN A 11 13.04 0.19 -2.72
CA ASN A 11 13.52 1.06 -1.65
C ASN A 11 14.96 1.54 -1.91
N ALA A 12 15.36 2.61 -1.22
CA ALA A 12 16.69 3.21 -1.25
C ALA A 12 17.49 2.93 0.04
N ALA A 13 16.99 2.05 0.90
CA ALA A 13 17.63 1.70 2.16
C ALA A 13 18.83 0.77 1.94
N SER A 14 19.95 1.01 2.63
CA SER A 14 21.12 0.14 2.64
C SER A 14 20.92 -1.11 3.50
N ASP A 15 20.04 -1.02 4.49
CA ASP A 15 19.72 -2.09 5.42
C ASP A 15 18.29 -1.92 5.97
N TYR A 16 17.75 -3.00 6.55
CA TYR A 16 16.39 -3.04 7.08
C TYR A 16 16.12 -1.97 8.15
N SER A 17 17.11 -1.61 8.96
CA SER A 17 16.95 -0.67 10.08
C SER A 17 16.99 0.79 9.66
N GLN A 18 17.52 1.07 8.46
CA GLN A 18 17.63 2.42 7.95
C GLN A 18 16.26 2.98 7.61
N LEU A 19 15.97 4.16 8.16
CA LEU A 19 14.76 4.93 7.91
C LEU A 19 15.13 6.36 7.54
N GLY A 20 14.28 7.01 6.76
CA GLY A 20 14.35 8.41 6.41
C GLY A 20 14.00 9.35 7.57
N THR A 21 13.84 10.64 7.26
CA THR A 21 13.45 11.65 8.24
C THR A 21 12.01 11.49 8.71
N GLU A 22 11.12 11.03 7.82
CA GLU A 22 9.71 10.75 8.08
C GLU A 22 9.54 9.32 8.60
N LYS A 23 10.13 9.03 9.77
CA LYS A 23 10.33 7.65 10.26
C LYS A 23 9.06 6.82 10.33
N ASP A 24 7.97 7.37 10.87
CA ASP A 24 6.72 6.62 11.07
C ASP A 24 6.06 6.26 9.73
N THR A 25 6.01 7.21 8.79
CA THR A 25 5.56 6.95 7.41
C THR A 25 6.48 5.94 6.71
N ASP A 26 7.79 6.07 6.88
CA ASP A 26 8.76 5.20 6.23
C ASP A 26 8.69 3.75 6.76
N MET A 27 8.39 3.59 8.05
CA MET A 27 8.09 2.28 8.64
C MET A 27 6.84 1.64 8.03
N CYS A 28 5.77 2.42 7.78
CA CYS A 28 4.58 1.90 7.12
C CYS A 28 4.92 1.29 5.74
N CYS A 29 5.77 1.97 4.97
CA CYS A 29 6.22 1.51 3.66
C CYS A 29 7.16 0.32 3.76
N ARG A 30 8.09 0.31 4.73
CA ARG A 30 8.97 -0.84 4.97
C ARG A 30 8.18 -2.10 5.30
N ASP A 31 7.19 -1.98 6.17
CA ASP A 31 6.34 -3.10 6.57
C ASP A 31 5.53 -3.62 5.37
N HIS A 32 5.04 -2.72 4.51
CA HIS A 32 4.36 -3.08 3.26
C HIS A 32 5.29 -3.76 2.24
N ASP A 33 6.51 -3.26 2.05
CA ASP A 33 7.55 -3.86 1.20
C ASP A 33 7.89 -5.30 1.62
N HIS A 34 7.74 -5.62 2.90
CA HIS A 34 7.97 -6.95 3.47
C HIS A 34 6.69 -7.79 3.61
N CYS A 35 5.65 -7.47 2.85
CA CYS A 35 4.46 -8.30 2.77
C CYS A 35 4.83 -9.75 2.42
N SER A 36 4.31 -10.70 3.19
CA SER A 36 4.62 -12.13 3.03
C SER A 36 4.18 -12.72 1.69
N ASP A 37 3.18 -12.11 1.05
CA ASP A 37 2.66 -12.58 -0.23
C ASP A 37 2.49 -11.43 -1.22
N THR A 38 3.40 -11.41 -2.19
CA THR A 38 3.44 -10.45 -3.29
C THR A 38 3.63 -11.18 -4.62
N MET A 39 3.31 -10.47 -5.69
CA MET A 39 3.59 -10.86 -7.07
C MET A 39 4.33 -9.72 -7.77
N ALA A 40 5.60 -9.92 -8.08
CA ALA A 40 6.42 -8.97 -8.81
C ALA A 40 5.91 -8.76 -10.24
N ALA A 41 6.40 -7.72 -10.91
CA ALA A 41 6.08 -7.47 -12.30
C ALA A 41 6.47 -8.68 -13.17
N LEU A 42 5.55 -9.13 -14.03
CA LEU A 42 5.65 -10.30 -14.90
C LEU A 42 5.79 -11.65 -14.18
N GLU A 43 5.67 -11.71 -12.86
CA GLU A 43 5.69 -12.97 -12.12
C GLU A 43 4.41 -13.78 -12.38
N TYR A 44 4.53 -15.10 -12.47
CA TYR A 44 3.38 -16.02 -12.41
C TYR A 44 3.36 -16.69 -11.06
N LYS A 45 2.28 -16.46 -10.33
CA LYS A 45 2.05 -16.98 -8.99
C LYS A 45 0.55 -17.09 -8.79
N HIS A 46 0.11 -18.04 -7.96
CA HIS A 46 -1.31 -18.21 -7.62
C HIS A 46 -2.21 -18.26 -8.86
N GLY A 47 -1.84 -19.05 -9.87
CA GLY A 47 -2.64 -19.20 -11.09
C GLY A 47 -2.71 -17.96 -12.01
N MET A 48 -2.08 -16.83 -11.67
CA MET A 48 -2.18 -15.56 -12.40
C MET A 48 -0.81 -14.99 -12.77
N ARG A 49 -0.71 -14.39 -13.97
CA ARG A 49 0.46 -13.59 -14.39
C ARG A 49 0.22 -12.12 -14.06
N ASN A 50 1.11 -11.50 -13.30
CA ASN A 50 1.04 -10.06 -13.05
C ASN A 50 1.60 -9.27 -14.24
N TYR A 51 0.75 -8.87 -15.19
CA TYR A 51 1.18 -8.05 -16.34
C TYR A 51 1.43 -6.56 -16.01
N ARG A 52 1.27 -6.13 -14.75
CA ARG A 52 1.51 -4.74 -14.35
C ARG A 52 3.01 -4.46 -14.23
N PRO A 53 3.46 -3.22 -14.47
CA PRO A 53 4.87 -2.82 -14.32
C PRO A 53 5.25 -2.55 -12.85
N HIS A 54 4.52 -3.12 -11.89
CA HIS A 54 4.74 -2.95 -10.46
C HIS A 54 4.31 -4.21 -9.70
N THR A 55 4.85 -4.36 -8.49
CA THR A 55 4.46 -5.42 -7.56
C THR A 55 3.01 -5.24 -7.10
N VAL A 56 2.27 -6.33 -7.03
CA VAL A 56 0.92 -6.40 -6.45
C VAL A 56 1.03 -7.21 -5.16
N SER A 57 0.49 -6.70 -4.06
CA SER A 57 0.52 -7.35 -2.74
C SER A 57 -0.84 -7.99 -2.41
N HIS A 58 -0.85 -8.91 -1.45
CA HIS A 58 -2.10 -9.44 -0.91
C HIS A 58 -2.93 -8.32 -0.27
N CYS A 59 -4.26 -8.38 -0.40
CA CYS A 59 -5.14 -7.32 0.08
C CYS A 59 -5.06 -7.07 1.59
N ASP A 60 -4.69 -8.07 2.39
CA ASP A 60 -4.42 -7.87 3.83
C ASP A 60 -3.27 -6.91 4.09
N CYS A 61 -2.20 -6.98 3.29
CA CYS A 61 -1.05 -6.08 3.41
C CYS A 61 -1.45 -4.65 3.01
N ASP A 62 -2.20 -4.49 1.92
CA ASP A 62 -2.67 -3.17 1.46
C ASP A 62 -3.66 -2.54 2.45
N ASN A 63 -4.55 -3.34 3.05
CA ASN A 63 -5.48 -2.89 4.09
C ASN A 63 -4.74 -2.45 5.35
N GLN A 64 -3.76 -3.24 5.81
CA GLN A 64 -2.92 -2.88 6.95
C GLN A 64 -2.11 -1.62 6.68
N PHE A 65 -1.49 -1.52 5.50
CA PHE A 65 -0.74 -0.35 5.07
C PHE A 65 -1.61 0.91 5.08
N ARG A 66 -2.82 0.84 4.51
CA ARG A 66 -3.80 1.92 4.55
C ARG A 66 -4.13 2.35 5.98
N CYS A 67 -4.38 1.40 6.87
CA CYS A 67 -4.68 1.67 8.28
C CYS A 67 -3.49 2.33 9.00
N TYR A 68 -2.27 1.88 8.75
CA TYR A 68 -1.08 2.45 9.38
C TYR A 68 -0.84 3.89 8.93
N LEU A 69 -0.92 4.17 7.62
CA LEU A 69 -0.81 5.54 7.10
C LEU A 69 -1.84 6.49 7.74
N MET A 70 -3.10 6.03 7.89
CA MET A 70 -4.14 6.83 8.56
C MET A 70 -3.84 7.08 10.05
N ASN A 71 -3.06 6.22 10.70
CA ASN A 71 -2.74 6.35 12.13
C ASN A 71 -1.55 7.26 12.40
N VAL A 72 -0.64 7.46 11.45
CA VAL A 72 0.55 8.31 11.63
C VAL A 72 0.18 9.81 11.75
N LYS A 73 -0.87 10.25 11.03
CA LYS A 73 -1.38 11.63 11.06
C LYS A 73 -0.35 12.69 10.61
N ASP A 74 0.47 12.34 9.63
CA ASP A 74 1.43 13.26 9.02
C ASP A 74 1.11 13.52 7.52
N ARG A 75 1.64 14.62 6.98
CA ARG A 75 1.38 15.02 5.58
C ARG A 75 2.00 14.08 4.56
N THR A 76 3.13 13.45 4.90
CA THR A 76 3.83 12.48 4.06
C THR A 76 3.01 11.19 3.96
N ALA A 77 2.45 10.68 5.06
CA ALA A 77 1.56 9.54 5.12
C ALA A 77 0.32 9.77 4.25
N ASP A 78 -0.31 10.94 4.37
CA ASP A 78 -1.46 11.30 3.56
C ASP A 78 -1.10 11.39 2.07
N LEU A 79 0.06 11.94 1.72
CA LEU A 79 0.54 11.97 0.35
C LEU A 79 0.81 10.57 -0.21
N VAL A 80 1.45 9.69 0.58
CA VAL A 80 1.69 8.28 0.23
C VAL A 80 0.36 7.57 0.01
N GLY A 81 -0.57 7.66 0.95
CA GLY A 81 -1.88 7.01 0.89
C GLY A 81 -2.71 7.50 -0.30
N MET A 82 -2.77 8.81 -0.51
CA MET A 82 -3.45 9.40 -1.68
C MET A 82 -2.83 8.93 -3.00
N THR A 83 -1.50 8.88 -3.09
CA THR A 83 -0.81 8.45 -4.30
C THR A 83 -1.09 6.98 -4.59
N TYR A 84 -0.93 6.10 -3.61
CA TYR A 84 -1.07 4.65 -3.78
C TYR A 84 -2.52 4.22 -4.06
N PHE A 85 -3.46 4.59 -3.17
CA PHE A 85 -4.83 4.07 -3.21
C PHE A 85 -5.78 4.89 -4.09
N THR A 86 -5.54 6.20 -4.28
CA THR A 86 -6.48 7.10 -4.96
C THR A 86 -6.01 7.52 -6.36
N VAL A 87 -4.75 7.92 -6.52
CA VAL A 87 -4.19 8.38 -7.80
C VAL A 87 -3.79 7.21 -8.69
N LEU A 88 -2.91 6.33 -8.20
CA LEU A 88 -2.42 5.18 -8.96
C LEU A 88 -3.41 4.01 -8.96
N LYS A 89 -4.27 3.94 -7.92
CA LYS A 89 -5.26 2.87 -7.74
C LYS A 89 -4.62 1.49 -7.88
N ILE A 90 -3.48 1.32 -7.23
CA ILE A 90 -2.76 0.03 -7.23
C ILE A 90 -3.73 -1.04 -6.73
N SER A 91 -3.89 -2.10 -7.52
CA SER A 91 -4.74 -3.22 -7.14
C SER A 91 -3.99 -4.11 -6.17
N CYS A 92 -4.71 -4.75 -5.25
CA CYS A 92 -4.20 -5.88 -4.48
C CYS A 92 -4.79 -7.19 -5.04
N PHE A 93 -4.40 -8.33 -4.49
CA PHE A 93 -5.04 -9.60 -4.81
C PHE A 93 -5.58 -10.33 -3.59
N GLU A 94 -6.67 -11.07 -3.80
CA GLU A 94 -7.21 -12.08 -2.89
C GLU A 94 -7.09 -13.45 -3.56
N LEU A 95 -7.06 -14.52 -2.76
CA LEU A 95 -7.03 -15.89 -3.27
C LEU A 95 -8.45 -16.47 -3.24
N GLU A 96 -8.93 -16.89 -4.41
CA GLU A 96 -10.22 -17.60 -4.57
C GLU A 96 -9.96 -18.98 -5.15
N GLU A 97 -10.77 -19.98 -4.80
CA GLU A 97 -10.66 -21.31 -5.41
C GLU A 97 -11.02 -21.23 -6.90
N GLY A 98 -10.13 -21.71 -7.77
CA GLY A 98 -10.32 -21.67 -9.20
C GLY A 98 -9.34 -22.55 -9.95
N GLU A 99 -9.50 -22.62 -11.27
CA GLU A 99 -8.63 -23.40 -12.14
C GLU A 99 -7.36 -22.60 -12.47
N GLY A 100 -6.19 -23.08 -12.06
CA GLY A 100 -4.89 -22.47 -12.30
C GLY A 100 -3.96 -23.39 -13.10
N CYS A 101 -3.08 -22.81 -13.91
CA CYS A 101 -2.14 -23.59 -14.71
C CYS A 101 -0.94 -24.05 -13.87
N VAL A 102 -0.68 -25.35 -13.86
CA VAL A 102 0.43 -25.97 -13.10
C VAL A 102 1.56 -26.48 -13.97
N ASP A 103 1.32 -26.63 -15.28
CA ASP A 103 2.32 -27.12 -16.24
C ASP A 103 2.26 -26.35 -17.56
N TRP A 104 3.43 -26.10 -18.14
CA TRP A 104 3.60 -25.26 -19.32
C TRP A 104 4.47 -25.97 -20.35
N ASN A 105 4.09 -25.91 -21.62
CA ASN A 105 4.98 -26.34 -22.70
C ASN A 105 6.03 -25.26 -23.04
N PHE A 106 6.97 -25.61 -23.93
CA PHE A 106 8.04 -24.69 -24.33
C PHE A 106 7.57 -23.42 -25.08
N TRP A 107 6.33 -23.40 -25.56
CA TRP A 107 5.68 -22.24 -26.18
C TRP A 107 4.89 -21.39 -25.17
N GLN A 108 5.03 -21.63 -23.86
CA GLN A 108 4.24 -20.99 -22.80
C GLN A 108 2.72 -21.14 -22.98
N GLN A 109 2.27 -22.28 -23.51
CA GLN A 109 0.86 -22.66 -23.46
C GLN A 109 0.64 -23.59 -22.27
N CYS A 110 -0.47 -23.40 -21.57
CA CYS A 110 -0.86 -24.26 -20.47
C CYS A 110 -1.21 -25.67 -20.96
N THR A 111 -0.57 -26.68 -20.40
CA THR A 111 -0.82 -28.10 -20.74
C THR A 111 -1.65 -28.80 -19.68
N LYS A 112 -1.58 -28.35 -18.43
CA LYS A 112 -2.33 -28.91 -17.30
C LYS A 112 -2.79 -27.82 -16.35
N SER A 113 -4.06 -27.89 -15.99
CA SER A 113 -4.65 -27.04 -14.96
C SER A 113 -5.17 -27.88 -13.79
N GLU A 114 -5.18 -27.29 -12.61
CA GLU A 114 -5.71 -27.90 -11.39
C GLU A 114 -6.53 -26.88 -10.60
N ILE A 115 -7.43 -27.36 -9.74
CA ILE A 115 -8.16 -26.49 -8.81
C ILE A 115 -7.20 -26.09 -7.68
N MET A 116 -7.00 -24.79 -7.51
CA MET A 116 -6.07 -24.21 -6.57
C MET A 116 -6.52 -22.80 -6.13
N PRO A 117 -5.88 -22.19 -5.12
CA PRO A 117 -6.10 -20.78 -4.81
C PRO A 117 -5.52 -19.89 -5.93
N VAL A 118 -6.40 -19.29 -6.72
CA VAL A 118 -6.05 -18.39 -7.82
C VAL A 118 -6.19 -16.95 -7.37
N ALA A 119 -5.19 -16.13 -7.67
CA ALA A 119 -5.18 -14.72 -7.35
C ALA A 119 -6.17 -13.96 -8.23
N LYS A 120 -7.05 -13.21 -7.60
CA LYS A 120 -8.00 -12.30 -8.22
C LYS A 120 -7.72 -10.88 -7.76
N LEU A 121 -7.68 -9.97 -8.72
CA LEU A 121 -7.36 -8.59 -8.45
C LEU A 121 -8.56 -7.84 -7.90
N VAL A 122 -8.32 -7.10 -6.83
CA VAL A 122 -9.31 -6.25 -6.17
C VAL A 122 -8.85 -4.79 -6.30
N SER A 123 -9.78 -3.93 -6.71
CA SER A 123 -9.52 -2.49 -6.79
C SER A 123 -9.39 -1.90 -5.38
N ALA A 124 -8.35 -1.11 -5.15
CA ALA A 124 -8.17 -0.37 -3.91
C ALA A 124 -9.38 0.53 -3.57
N ALA A 125 -9.79 0.51 -2.29
CA ALA A 125 -10.69 1.51 -1.75
C ALA A 125 -9.96 2.86 -1.65
N PRO A 126 -10.63 4.00 -1.93
CA PRO A 126 -9.99 5.32 -1.84
C PRO A 126 -9.40 5.59 -0.45
N TYR A 127 -8.28 6.31 -0.44
CA TYR A 127 -7.70 6.85 0.79
C TYR A 127 -8.45 8.11 1.23
N GLN A 128 -8.74 8.21 2.53
CA GLN A 128 -9.36 9.39 3.13
C GLN A 128 -8.32 10.05 4.06
N ALA A 129 -7.79 11.19 3.61
CA ALA A 129 -6.87 11.98 4.42
C ALA A 129 -7.55 12.54 5.67
N GLN A 130 -6.80 12.70 6.75
CA GLN A 130 -7.34 13.30 7.97
C GLN A 130 -7.48 14.82 7.81
N ALA A 131 -8.63 15.38 8.18
CA ALA A 131 -8.81 16.82 8.19
C ALA A 131 -7.92 17.45 9.28
N GLU A 132 -7.09 18.44 8.92
CA GLU A 132 -6.25 19.19 9.86
C GLU A 132 -7.12 19.82 10.97
N THR A 133 -7.04 19.32 12.21
CA THR A 133 -7.66 20.02 13.35
C THR A 133 -6.87 21.28 13.67
N GLN A 134 -7.42 22.45 13.35
CA GLN A 134 -6.90 23.74 13.76
C GLN A 134 -6.91 23.88 15.29
N SER A 135 -5.79 23.60 15.94
CA SER A 135 -5.55 24.00 17.34
C SER A 135 -5.06 25.45 17.36
N GLY A 136 -5.99 26.40 17.59
CA GLY A 136 -5.68 27.81 17.83
C GLY A 136 -6.37 28.30 19.11
N GLU A 137 -5.58 28.51 20.16
CA GLU A 137 -5.99 29.12 21.44
C GLU A 137 -6.63 30.50 21.24
N GLY A 138 -7.82 30.70 21.80
CA GLY A 138 -8.52 32.00 21.83
C GLY A 138 -9.07 32.32 23.22
N ARG A 139 -8.19 32.74 24.12
CA ARG A 139 -8.49 33.17 25.50
C ARG A 139 -9.37 34.44 25.47
N LYS A 140 -10.69 34.31 25.62
CA LYS A 140 -11.62 35.47 25.73
C LYS A 140 -11.39 36.23 27.04
N ARG A 141 -10.81 37.44 26.96
CA ARG A 141 -10.83 38.44 28.04
C ARG A 141 -12.19 39.15 28.06
N SER A 142 -12.89 39.06 29.19
CA SER A 142 -14.09 39.85 29.51
C SER A 142 -13.81 41.35 29.44
N GLN A 143 -14.62 42.09 28.68
CA GLN A 143 -14.78 43.52 28.88
C GLN A 143 -16.05 43.79 29.71
N LYS A 144 -15.81 44.30 30.91
CA LYS A 144 -16.79 44.81 31.87
C LYS A 144 -17.31 46.15 31.32
N LYS A 145 -18.57 46.21 30.87
CA LYS A 145 -19.23 47.48 30.51
C LYS A 145 -19.45 48.32 31.76
N ARG A 146 -18.84 49.51 31.79
CA ARG A 146 -19.23 50.65 32.62
C ARG A 146 -19.90 51.67 31.69
N LYS A 147 -21.20 51.87 31.83
CA LYS A 147 -21.86 53.18 31.76
C LYS A 147 -23.26 53.07 32.32
#